data_AF-A0A7E4USX3-F1
#
_entry.id   AF-A0A7E4USX3-F1
#
_cell.length_a   1.000
_cell.length_b   1.000
_cell.length_c   1.000
_cell.angle_alpha   90.00
_cell.angle_beta   90.00
_cell.angle_gamma   90.00
#
_symmetry.space_group_name_H-M   'P 1'
#
loop_
_entity.id
_entity.type
_entity.pdbx_description
1 polymer ?
#
loop_
_entity_poly.entity_id
_entity_poly.type
_entity_poly.pdbx_seq_one_letter_code
_entity_poly.pdbx_strand_id
1 'polypeptide(L)'
;MDALTMPFGGMSEAQMKMIKEMKQASKIVIPVVTNQLITLAGWYFVYNCETDDKSFAYYLLDARHNYTTGSDVYDGAVNGLICVCLLALMSFFMLLVAMYNFRKIIQAWLGVSCLLIVFGISAMFFRDLLRALNIEDPNWILTAGVAQTYGTGGVITFFTNAFPLWMHQAYVVTNCSLVSLYYLRMLPAHTTWFLLGAIIVWDAFAVLAPQGPLNLITGVAEDYSDTILRFLMFTAEIQSESKTQTVDKDEKVPELVPLTQEEPIENENSDAIDAECTTADQISDSEGPIEIENDDIFVNAGILPIVEEVETSDEKDAAEEVPKARTAKDALDDDNSIRLGLGDFVFYSVLVGKAAASGSILATIAAMLGVILGLVLTLTVFAESDETMPALPCSIALGMAFHFQTLYLSEPMLYYLKDIILYNIIPLIMSL
;
A
#
# COMPACT_ATOMS: atom_id res chain seq x y z
N MET A 1 4.45 32.64 -55.29
CA MET A 1 3.72 32.81 -54.01
C MET A 1 2.55 31.82 -54.02
N ASP A 2 2.78 30.51 -53.97
CA ASP A 2 3.61 29.68 -53.08
C ASP A 2 2.84 29.27 -51.82
N ALA A 3 2.83 27.96 -51.55
CA ALA A 3 2.00 27.36 -50.52
C ALA A 3 2.56 27.62 -49.11
N LEU A 4 1.73 28.18 -48.22
CA LEU A 4 2.03 28.24 -46.78
C LEU A 4 0.78 28.20 -45.90
N THR A 5 -0.13 27.29 -46.21
CA THR A 5 -1.15 26.78 -45.27
C THR A 5 -0.92 25.28 -45.10
N MET A 6 0.13 24.91 -44.35
CA MET A 6 0.25 23.53 -43.88
C MET A 6 -0.97 23.22 -43.00
N PRO A 7 -1.61 22.05 -43.12
CA PRO A 7 -2.49 21.59 -42.06
C PRO A 7 -1.62 21.38 -40.82
N PHE A 8 -1.95 22.03 -39.70
CA PHE A 8 -1.37 21.66 -38.42
C PHE A 8 -1.69 20.19 -38.19
N GLY A 9 -0.64 19.37 -38.05
CA GLY A 9 -0.76 17.92 -38.18
C GLY A 9 -1.77 17.35 -37.19
N GLY A 10 -2.81 16.70 -37.71
CA GLY A 10 -3.69 15.88 -36.89
C GLY A 10 -2.86 14.82 -36.17
N MET A 11 -2.83 14.89 -34.85
CA MET A 11 -2.04 13.97 -34.01
C MET A 11 -2.50 12.55 -34.29
N SER A 12 -1.61 11.71 -34.83
CA SER A 12 -1.99 10.38 -35.31
C SER A 12 -2.50 9.49 -34.17
N GLU A 13 -3.31 8.48 -34.51
CA GLU A 13 -3.92 7.57 -33.52
C GLU A 13 -2.86 6.92 -32.62
N ALA A 14 -1.70 6.58 -33.17
CA ALA A 14 -0.54 6.09 -32.42
C ALA A 14 0.03 7.13 -31.42
N GLN A 15 0.09 8.42 -31.79
CA GLN A 15 0.50 9.49 -30.88
C GLN A 15 -0.54 9.71 -29.77
N MET A 16 -1.84 9.62 -30.09
CA MET A 16 -2.91 9.75 -29.10
C MET A 16 -2.97 8.54 -28.15
N LYS A 17 -2.74 7.31 -28.64
CA LYS A 17 -2.53 6.09 -27.85
C LYS A 17 -1.37 6.28 -26.87
N MET A 18 -0.18 6.62 -27.39
CA MET A 18 1.04 6.84 -26.59
C MET A 18 0.86 7.93 -25.52
N ILE A 19 0.16 9.03 -25.81
CA ILE A 19 -0.10 10.10 -24.83
C ILE A 19 -1.08 9.63 -23.74
N LYS A 20 -2.06 8.78 -24.07
CA LYS A 20 -2.95 8.17 -23.07
C LYS A 20 -2.17 7.24 -22.14
N GLU A 21 -1.31 6.39 -22.70
CA GLU A 21 -0.47 5.45 -21.95
C GLU A 21 0.53 6.19 -21.04
N MET A 22 1.19 7.24 -21.54
CA MET A 22 2.08 8.09 -20.73
C MET A 22 1.33 8.81 -19.61
N LYS A 23 0.08 9.26 -19.83
CA LYS A 23 -0.79 9.79 -18.76
C LYS A 23 -1.13 8.72 -17.71
N GLN A 24 -1.37 7.47 -18.12
CA GLN A 24 -1.62 6.36 -17.20
C GLN A 24 -0.37 5.96 -16.40
N ALA A 25 0.78 5.80 -17.06
CA ALA A 25 2.06 5.50 -16.42
C ALA A 25 2.47 6.58 -15.41
N SER A 26 2.26 7.87 -15.73
CA SER A 26 2.53 9.00 -14.83
C SER A 26 1.80 8.88 -13.48
N LYS A 27 0.53 8.41 -13.48
CA LYS A 27 -0.24 8.16 -12.25
C LYS A 27 0.34 7.07 -11.34
N ILE A 28 1.16 6.16 -11.89
CA ILE A 28 1.84 5.08 -11.16
C ILE A 28 3.22 5.56 -10.71
N VAL A 29 3.96 6.25 -11.59
CA VAL A 29 5.31 6.76 -11.32
C VAL A 29 5.31 7.80 -10.19
N ILE A 30 4.32 8.70 -10.12
CA ILE A 30 4.26 9.73 -9.06
C ILE A 30 4.26 9.10 -7.64
N PRO A 31 3.37 8.16 -7.29
CA PRO A 31 3.44 7.40 -6.03
C PRO A 31 4.78 6.71 -5.78
N VAL A 32 5.39 6.09 -6.79
CA VAL A 32 6.68 5.39 -6.63
C VAL A 32 7.81 6.37 -6.33
N VAL A 33 7.88 7.50 -7.03
CA VAL A 33 8.88 8.56 -6.78
C VAL A 33 8.66 9.18 -5.40
N THR A 34 7.41 9.42 -5.00
CA THR A 34 7.08 9.88 -3.63
C THR A 34 7.57 8.89 -2.57
N ASN A 35 7.38 7.58 -2.76
CA ASN A 35 7.88 6.56 -1.84
C ASN A 35 9.42 6.56 -1.75
N GLN A 36 10.12 6.66 -2.89
CA GLN A 36 11.58 6.75 -2.91
C GLN A 36 12.09 8.01 -2.21
N LEU A 37 11.43 9.16 -2.40
CA LEU A 37 11.80 10.42 -1.75
C LEU A 37 11.57 10.40 -0.23
N ILE A 38 10.45 9.85 0.25
CA ILE A 38 10.21 9.67 1.69
C ILE A 38 11.26 8.70 2.28
N THR A 39 11.58 7.63 1.56
CA THR A 39 12.61 6.65 1.98
C THR A 39 13.99 7.29 2.05
N LEU A 40 14.41 8.04 1.04
CA LEU A 40 15.68 8.78 1.05
C LEU A 40 15.73 9.82 2.18
N ALA A 41 14.63 10.55 2.41
CA ALA A 41 14.55 11.54 3.49
C ALA A 41 14.70 10.87 4.87
N GLY A 42 13.98 9.78 5.14
CA GLY A 42 14.11 9.03 6.39
C GLY A 42 15.49 8.37 6.55
N TRP A 43 16.04 7.82 5.46
CA TRP A 43 17.33 7.11 5.46
C TRP A 43 18.49 8.05 5.77
N TYR A 44 18.48 9.25 5.20
CA TYR A 44 19.46 10.30 5.48
C TYR A 44 19.23 10.95 6.85
N PHE A 45 18.01 11.43 7.14
CA PHE A 45 17.73 12.26 8.33
C PHE A 45 17.67 11.49 9.65
N VAL A 46 17.15 10.25 9.64
CA VAL A 46 16.98 9.45 10.88
C VAL A 46 18.13 8.47 11.08
N TYR A 47 18.72 7.97 10.00
CA TYR A 47 19.67 6.86 10.05
C TYR A 47 21.05 7.16 9.46
N ASN A 48 21.33 8.38 8.97
CA ASN A 48 22.61 8.79 8.38
C ASN A 48 23.15 7.84 7.27
N CYS A 49 22.25 7.10 6.61
CA CYS A 49 22.55 5.99 5.69
C CYS A 49 23.28 4.76 6.30
N GLU A 50 23.28 4.58 7.63
CA GLU A 50 23.98 3.50 8.35
C GLU A 50 23.08 2.30 8.72
N THR A 51 23.60 1.07 8.63
CA THR A 51 22.92 -0.17 9.07
C THR A 51 22.92 -0.34 10.61
N ASP A 52 22.20 -1.32 11.16
CA ASP A 52 22.25 -1.64 12.59
C ASP A 52 23.09 -2.88 12.93
N ASP A 53 24.10 -2.71 13.80
CA ASP A 53 24.97 -3.80 14.27
C ASP A 53 24.33 -4.67 15.37
N LYS A 54 23.20 -4.24 15.95
CA LYS A 54 22.61 -4.78 17.19
C LYS A 54 21.33 -5.59 16.97
N SER A 55 20.84 -5.70 15.73
CA SER A 55 19.53 -6.27 15.39
C SER A 55 19.66 -7.56 14.56
N PHE A 56 18.72 -7.82 13.64
CA PHE A 56 18.61 -9.07 12.85
C PHE A 56 19.92 -9.51 12.16
N ALA A 57 20.78 -8.56 11.79
CA ALA A 57 22.11 -8.80 11.24
C ALA A 57 22.97 -9.80 12.06
N TYR A 58 22.77 -9.91 13.37
CA TYR A 58 23.49 -10.89 14.23
C TYR A 58 23.28 -12.36 13.82
N TYR A 59 22.19 -12.67 13.12
CA TYR A 59 21.88 -14.03 12.61
C TYR A 59 22.34 -14.25 11.15
N LEU A 60 22.92 -13.23 10.52
CA LEU A 60 23.49 -13.28 9.17
C LEU A 60 25.02 -13.38 9.24
N LEU A 61 25.66 -13.78 8.14
CA LEU A 61 27.11 -13.75 8.04
C LEU A 61 27.56 -12.30 7.81
N ASP A 62 28.42 -11.77 8.68
CA ASP A 62 28.92 -10.39 8.61
C ASP A 62 30.28 -10.35 9.32
N ALA A 63 31.28 -9.72 8.70
CA ALA A 63 32.62 -9.62 9.26
C ALA A 63 32.70 -8.77 10.55
N ARG A 64 31.63 -8.01 10.88
CA ARG A 64 31.45 -7.33 12.17
C ARG A 64 31.08 -8.29 13.31
N HIS A 65 30.64 -9.50 13.00
CA HIS A 65 30.21 -10.53 13.94
C HIS A 65 31.11 -11.77 13.82
N ASN A 66 31.03 -12.71 14.78
CA ASN A 66 31.95 -13.87 14.83
C ASN A 66 31.70 -14.94 13.75
N TYR A 67 30.82 -14.70 12.78
CA TYR A 67 30.42 -15.64 11.74
C TYR A 67 30.64 -15.01 10.36
N THR A 68 31.80 -15.31 9.76
CA THR A 68 32.19 -14.83 8.43
C THR A 68 32.96 -15.92 7.67
N THR A 69 32.81 -15.95 6.35
CA THR A 69 33.60 -16.77 5.42
C THR A 69 35.00 -16.15 5.17
N GLY A 70 35.27 -14.97 5.75
CA GLY A 70 36.49 -14.19 5.52
C GLY A 70 36.41 -13.25 4.32
N SER A 71 35.20 -13.01 3.78
CA SER A 71 34.97 -12.05 2.69
C SER A 71 33.51 -11.62 2.60
N ASP A 72 33.27 -10.33 2.84
CA ASP A 72 31.96 -9.67 2.93
C ASP A 72 31.09 -9.90 1.68
N VAL A 73 31.73 -10.10 0.51
CA VAL A 73 31.05 -10.37 -0.76
C VAL A 73 30.48 -11.79 -0.80
N TYR A 74 31.22 -12.78 -0.30
CA TYR A 74 30.73 -14.16 -0.20
C TYR A 74 29.68 -14.29 0.91
N ASP A 75 29.91 -13.64 2.05
CA ASP A 75 28.93 -13.59 3.15
C ASP A 75 27.61 -12.94 2.68
N GLY A 76 27.68 -11.80 2.00
CA GLY A 76 26.52 -11.15 1.38
C GLY A 76 25.79 -12.03 0.36
N ALA A 77 26.52 -12.80 -0.45
CA ALA A 77 25.93 -13.71 -1.44
C ALA A 77 25.20 -14.89 -0.77
N VAL A 78 25.81 -15.51 0.25
CA VAL A 78 25.21 -16.60 1.04
C VAL A 78 23.97 -16.10 1.78
N ASN A 79 24.04 -14.95 2.43
CA ASN A 79 22.90 -14.32 3.10
C ASN A 79 21.75 -14.03 2.13
N GLY A 80 22.05 -13.40 0.97
CA GLY A 80 21.05 -13.05 -0.03
C GLY A 80 20.30 -14.28 -0.57
N LEU A 81 21.03 -15.37 -0.81
CA LEU A 81 20.45 -16.65 -1.21
C LEU A 81 19.56 -17.25 -0.10
N ILE A 82 20.03 -17.28 1.15
CA ILE A 82 19.25 -17.77 2.30
C ILE A 82 17.96 -16.94 2.48
N CYS A 83 18.03 -15.61 2.35
CA CYS A 83 16.87 -14.74 2.41
C CYS A 83 15.84 -15.06 1.31
N VAL A 84 16.27 -15.25 0.06
CA VAL A 84 15.34 -15.62 -1.04
C VAL A 84 14.78 -17.03 -0.86
N CYS A 85 15.57 -18.00 -0.39
CA CYS A 85 15.07 -19.34 -0.07
C CYS A 85 14.01 -19.29 1.06
N LEU A 86 14.18 -18.43 2.06
CA LEU A 86 13.20 -18.24 3.13
C LEU A 86 11.93 -17.55 2.62
N LEU A 87 12.05 -16.50 1.78
CA LEU A 87 10.92 -15.85 1.13
C LEU A 87 10.13 -16.85 0.26
N ALA A 88 10.81 -17.63 -0.58
CA ALA A 88 10.22 -18.67 -1.41
C ALA A 88 9.48 -19.73 -0.57
N LEU A 89 10.08 -20.20 0.52
CA LEU A 89 9.46 -21.14 1.45
C LEU A 89 8.18 -20.56 2.07
N MET A 90 8.20 -19.29 2.49
CA MET A 90 7.03 -18.60 3.05
C MET A 90 5.94 -18.36 2.00
N SER A 91 6.31 -18.04 0.76
CA SER A 91 5.36 -17.95 -0.37
C SER A 91 4.69 -19.30 -0.65
N PHE A 92 5.45 -20.40 -0.72
CA PHE A 92 4.89 -21.74 -0.89
C PHE A 92 4.06 -22.20 0.30
N PHE A 93 4.44 -21.83 1.53
CA PHE A 93 3.64 -22.11 2.72
C PHE A 93 2.28 -21.38 2.68
N MET A 94 2.26 -20.07 2.39
CA MET A 94 1.02 -19.31 2.24
C MET A 94 0.14 -19.84 1.09
N LEU A 95 0.76 -20.21 -0.03
CA LEU A 95 0.08 -20.86 -1.16
C LEU A 95 -0.55 -22.20 -0.76
N LEU A 96 0.17 -23.03 0.01
CA LEU A 96 -0.32 -24.31 0.51
C LEU A 96 -1.51 -24.11 1.47
N VAL A 97 -1.43 -23.14 2.39
CA VAL A 97 -2.55 -22.79 3.28
C VAL A 97 -3.75 -22.28 2.49
N ALA A 98 -3.53 -21.59 1.36
CA ALA A 98 -4.59 -21.16 0.44
C ALA A 98 -5.24 -22.35 -0.29
N MET A 99 -4.45 -23.28 -0.83
CA MET A 99 -4.96 -24.51 -1.46
C MET A 99 -5.80 -25.37 -0.51
N TYR A 100 -5.45 -25.42 0.78
CA TYR A 100 -6.24 -26.11 1.81
C TYR A 100 -7.45 -25.30 2.31
N ASN A 101 -7.81 -24.18 1.66
CA ASN A 101 -8.97 -23.35 1.98
C ASN A 101 -9.00 -22.82 3.45
N PHE A 102 -7.86 -22.69 4.12
CA PHE A 102 -7.76 -22.17 5.49
C PHE A 102 -7.87 -20.63 5.55
N ARG A 103 -8.96 -20.09 4.99
CA ARG A 103 -9.22 -18.64 4.80
C ARG A 103 -9.02 -17.84 6.10
N LYS A 104 -9.54 -18.33 7.23
CA LYS A 104 -9.40 -17.69 8.56
C LYS A 104 -7.93 -17.57 9.01
N ILE A 105 -7.07 -18.54 8.67
CA ILE A 105 -5.64 -18.48 9.00
C ILE A 105 -4.93 -17.43 8.14
N ILE A 106 -5.24 -17.36 6.84
CA ILE A 106 -4.66 -16.37 5.92
C ILE A 106 -5.09 -14.96 6.30
N GLN A 107 -6.38 -14.76 6.60
CA GLN A 107 -6.92 -13.49 7.08
C GLN A 107 -6.27 -13.05 8.40
N ALA A 108 -6.09 -13.98 9.35
CA ALA A 108 -5.38 -13.69 10.60
C ALA A 108 -3.90 -13.34 10.35
N TRP A 109 -3.20 -14.10 9.50
CA TRP A 109 -1.79 -13.87 9.17
C TRP A 109 -1.57 -12.52 8.49
N LEU A 110 -2.35 -12.20 7.46
CA LEU A 110 -2.26 -10.94 6.72
C LEU A 110 -2.70 -9.75 7.59
N GLY A 111 -3.74 -9.92 8.41
CA GLY A 111 -4.18 -8.91 9.37
C GLY A 111 -3.13 -8.61 10.44
N VAL A 112 -2.53 -9.64 11.06
CA VAL A 112 -1.43 -9.48 12.02
C VAL A 112 -0.19 -8.87 11.35
N SER A 113 0.13 -9.27 10.12
CA SER A 113 1.24 -8.68 9.35
C SER A 113 1.02 -7.18 9.08
N CYS A 114 -0.19 -6.79 8.69
CA CYS A 114 -0.60 -5.39 8.55
C CYS A 114 -0.41 -4.61 9.87
N LEU A 115 -0.93 -5.13 10.99
CA LEU A 115 -0.77 -4.50 12.30
C LEU A 115 0.69 -4.39 12.75
N LEU A 116 1.53 -5.39 12.48
CA LEU A 116 2.96 -5.36 12.80
C LEU A 116 3.74 -4.34 11.96
N ILE A 117 3.33 -4.08 10.71
CA ILE A 117 3.89 -2.98 9.92
C ILE A 117 3.41 -1.63 10.48
N VAL A 118 2.09 -1.47 10.61
CA VAL A 118 1.42 -0.20 10.93
C VAL A 118 1.70 0.30 12.36
N PHE A 119 1.90 -0.59 13.34
CA PHE A 119 2.30 -0.23 14.70
C PHE A 119 3.76 -0.59 15.02
N GLY A 120 4.24 -1.78 14.62
CA GLY A 120 5.55 -2.30 15.05
C GLY A 120 6.72 -1.60 14.36
N ILE A 121 6.72 -1.57 13.02
CA ILE A 121 7.77 -0.90 12.24
C ILE A 121 7.68 0.63 12.44
N SER A 122 6.47 1.18 12.48
CA SER A 122 6.28 2.61 12.76
C SER A 122 6.79 3.01 14.15
N ALA A 123 6.55 2.23 15.21
CA ALA A 123 7.08 2.51 16.55
C ALA A 123 8.62 2.50 16.60
N MET A 124 9.26 1.58 15.89
CA MET A 124 10.73 1.56 15.78
C MET A 124 11.24 2.83 15.07
N PHE A 125 10.61 3.22 13.96
CA PHE A 125 10.95 4.45 13.25
C PHE A 125 10.71 5.71 14.09
N PHE A 126 9.56 5.84 14.75
CA PHE A 126 9.25 7.01 15.58
C PHE A 126 10.19 7.16 16.78
N ARG A 127 10.59 6.06 17.43
CA ARG A 127 11.63 6.06 18.48
C ARG A 127 12.93 6.69 17.99
N ASP A 128 13.37 6.29 16.79
CA ASP A 128 14.66 6.71 16.24
C ASP A 128 14.57 8.13 15.63
N LEU A 129 13.42 8.50 15.06
CA LEU A 129 13.10 9.87 14.64
C LEU A 129 13.09 10.85 15.81
N LEU A 130 12.51 10.48 16.97
CA LEU A 130 12.53 11.32 18.17
C LEU A 130 13.98 11.58 18.64
N ARG A 131 14.85 10.56 18.58
CA ARG A 131 16.29 10.71 18.85
C ARG A 131 16.98 11.65 17.85
N ALA A 132 16.70 11.50 16.55
CA ALA A 132 17.21 12.41 15.51
C ALA A 132 16.71 13.86 15.69
N LEU A 133 15.56 14.08 16.35
CA LEU A 133 15.03 15.38 16.73
C LEU A 133 15.62 15.96 18.04
N ASN A 134 16.72 15.40 18.54
CA ASN A 134 17.41 15.79 19.79
C ASN A 134 16.62 15.50 21.08
N ILE A 135 15.67 14.56 21.04
CA ILE A 135 15.04 14.02 22.26
C ILE A 135 15.87 12.81 22.70
N GLU A 136 16.83 13.06 23.60
CA GLU A 136 17.63 12.00 24.22
C GLU A 136 16.72 11.05 25.01
N ASP A 137 16.92 9.74 24.79
CA ASP A 137 16.10 8.62 25.29
C ASP A 137 14.58 8.90 25.43
N PRO A 138 13.84 8.91 24.30
CA PRO A 138 12.41 9.17 24.32
C PRO A 138 11.68 8.08 25.11
N ASN A 139 11.02 8.50 26.19
CA ASN A 139 10.21 7.63 27.06
C ASN A 139 9.33 6.68 26.23
N TRP A 140 9.25 5.40 26.64
CA TRP A 140 8.48 4.39 25.92
C TRP A 140 7.00 4.80 25.75
N ILE A 141 6.44 5.54 26.72
CA ILE A 141 5.09 6.10 26.68
C ILE A 141 4.92 7.13 25.55
N LEU A 142 5.92 8.00 25.31
CA LEU A 142 5.89 8.97 24.22
C LEU A 142 5.98 8.27 22.85
N THR A 143 6.92 7.33 22.73
CA THR A 143 7.08 6.51 21.53
C THR A 143 5.81 5.72 21.21
N ALA A 144 5.23 5.06 22.21
CA ALA A 144 3.98 4.32 22.08
C ALA A 144 2.80 5.25 21.75
N GLY A 145 2.72 6.44 22.34
CA GLY A 145 1.67 7.41 22.04
C GLY A 145 1.68 7.88 20.58
N VAL A 146 2.85 8.22 20.04
CA VAL A 146 3.01 8.63 18.62
C VAL A 146 2.75 7.45 17.67
N ALA A 147 3.25 6.25 18.00
CA ALA A 147 2.97 5.05 17.22
C ALA A 147 1.49 4.67 17.26
N GLN A 148 0.80 4.88 18.39
CA GLN A 148 -0.63 4.57 18.55
C GLN A 148 -1.49 5.54 17.76
N THR A 149 -1.19 6.84 17.70
CA THR A 149 -1.96 7.80 16.89
C THR A 149 -1.78 7.56 15.39
N TYR A 150 -0.55 7.29 14.94
CA TYR A 150 -0.30 6.89 13.55
C TYR A 150 -0.97 5.55 13.22
N GLY A 151 -0.78 4.54 14.08
CA GLY A 151 -1.25 3.18 13.82
C GLY A 151 -2.78 3.04 13.88
N THR A 152 -3.45 3.75 14.81
CA THR A 152 -4.93 3.81 14.81
C THR A 152 -5.45 4.55 13.59
N GLY A 153 -4.82 5.65 13.16
CA GLY A 153 -5.13 6.33 11.90
C GLY A 153 -4.97 5.39 10.69
N GLY A 154 -3.90 4.59 10.64
CA GLY A 154 -3.69 3.57 9.61
C GLY A 154 -4.77 2.50 9.60
N VAL A 155 -5.07 1.89 10.75
CA VAL A 155 -6.15 0.88 10.87
C VAL A 155 -7.51 1.46 10.45
N ILE A 156 -7.84 2.66 10.91
CA ILE A 156 -9.09 3.35 10.53
C ILE A 156 -9.14 3.59 9.01
N THR A 157 -8.02 3.95 8.39
CA THR A 157 -7.91 4.17 6.93
C THR A 157 -8.01 2.88 6.11
N PHE A 158 -7.47 1.75 6.60
CA PHE A 158 -7.47 0.48 5.88
C PHE A 158 -8.75 -0.35 6.09
N PHE A 159 -9.33 -0.31 7.29
CA PHE A 159 -10.45 -1.16 7.68
C PHE A 159 -11.82 -0.45 7.65
N THR A 160 -11.89 0.86 7.37
CA THR A 160 -13.17 1.57 7.21
C THR A 160 -13.26 2.32 5.87
N ASN A 161 -14.42 2.19 5.22
CA ASN A 161 -14.70 2.87 3.94
C ASN A 161 -15.07 4.36 4.11
N ALA A 162 -14.87 4.95 5.30
CA ALA A 162 -15.30 6.31 5.63
C ALA A 162 -14.32 7.42 5.14
N PHE A 163 -13.19 7.04 4.54
CA PHE A 163 -12.07 7.94 4.28
C PHE A 163 -11.71 8.06 2.79
N PRO A 164 -11.25 9.24 2.34
CA PRO A 164 -10.95 9.48 0.93
C PRO A 164 -9.71 8.74 0.46
N LEU A 165 -9.72 8.29 -0.81
CA LEU A 165 -8.67 7.46 -1.41
C LEU A 165 -7.25 8.03 -1.25
N TRP A 166 -7.09 9.36 -1.31
CA TRP A 166 -5.77 10.01 -1.17
C TRP A 166 -5.11 9.68 0.18
N MET A 167 -5.89 9.52 1.26
CA MET A 167 -5.33 9.18 2.57
C MET A 167 -4.96 7.69 2.63
N HIS A 168 -5.74 6.81 2.02
CA HIS A 168 -5.36 5.41 1.83
C HIS A 168 -4.05 5.29 1.04
N GLN A 169 -3.93 6.00 -0.08
CA GLN A 169 -2.68 6.07 -0.87
C GLN A 169 -1.50 6.62 -0.06
N ALA A 170 -1.71 7.66 0.74
CA ALA A 170 -0.68 8.22 1.61
C ALA A 170 -0.22 7.22 2.70
N TYR A 171 -1.14 6.49 3.34
CA TYR A 171 -0.78 5.44 4.30
C TYR A 171 -0.10 4.25 3.64
N VAL A 172 -0.54 3.79 2.44
CA VAL A 172 0.18 2.73 1.70
C VAL A 172 1.61 3.19 1.41
N VAL A 173 1.80 4.33 0.74
CA VAL A 173 3.12 4.87 0.38
C VAL A 173 4.01 5.08 1.61
N THR A 174 3.46 5.59 2.72
CA THR A 174 4.24 5.76 3.96
C THR A 174 4.66 4.42 4.57
N ASN A 175 3.78 3.42 4.61
CA ASN A 175 4.13 2.09 5.11
C ASN A 175 5.12 1.35 4.19
N CYS A 176 5.02 1.51 2.85
CA CYS A 176 6.06 1.06 1.91
C CYS A 176 7.43 1.64 2.27
N SER A 177 7.48 2.94 2.57
CA SER A 177 8.73 3.61 2.95
C SER A 177 9.27 3.09 4.29
N LEU A 178 8.43 2.93 5.30
CA LEU A 178 8.82 2.38 6.61
C LEU A 178 9.37 0.95 6.49
N VAL A 179 8.75 0.08 5.68
CA VAL A 179 9.25 -1.27 5.39
C VAL A 179 10.58 -1.22 4.62
N SER A 180 10.74 -0.27 3.70
CA SER A 180 12.00 -0.06 2.96
C SER A 180 13.15 0.36 3.88
N LEU A 181 12.88 1.31 4.79
CA LEU A 181 13.82 1.75 5.83
C LEU A 181 14.20 0.61 6.78
N TYR A 182 13.23 -0.23 7.15
CA TYR A 182 13.50 -1.42 7.96
C TYR A 182 14.45 -2.39 7.27
N TYR A 183 14.22 -2.73 5.99
CA TYR A 183 15.15 -3.58 5.23
C TYR A 183 16.54 -2.94 5.05
N LEU A 184 16.61 -1.64 4.79
CA LEU A 184 17.86 -0.89 4.67
C LEU A 184 18.67 -0.89 5.97
N ARG A 185 18.00 -0.77 7.12
CA ARG A 185 18.66 -0.79 8.43
C ARG A 185 19.10 -2.20 8.85
N MET A 186 18.29 -3.23 8.55
CA MET A 186 18.47 -4.59 9.08
C MET A 186 19.42 -5.49 8.28
N LEU A 187 19.70 -5.17 7.01
CA LEU A 187 20.50 -6.02 6.12
C LEU A 187 21.96 -5.53 6.02
N PRO A 188 22.97 -6.42 6.15
CA PRO A 188 24.38 -6.10 5.88
C PRO A 188 24.61 -5.54 4.47
N ALA A 189 25.64 -4.70 4.34
CA ALA A 189 25.83 -3.83 3.18
C ALA A 189 25.94 -4.56 1.82
N HIS A 190 26.52 -5.76 1.79
CA HIS A 190 26.60 -6.59 0.58
C HIS A 190 25.35 -7.46 0.39
N THR A 191 24.73 -7.94 1.47
CA THR A 191 23.51 -8.77 1.45
C THR A 191 22.39 -8.12 0.66
N THR A 192 22.17 -6.80 0.80
CA THR A 192 21.11 -6.08 0.07
C THR A 192 21.27 -6.19 -1.46
N TRP A 193 22.49 -6.08 -1.99
CA TRP A 193 22.74 -6.17 -3.43
C TRP A 193 22.48 -7.58 -3.98
N PHE A 194 22.92 -8.61 -3.26
CA PHE A 194 22.64 -10.00 -3.65
C PHE A 194 21.17 -10.38 -3.49
N LEU A 195 20.48 -9.85 -2.47
CA LEU A 195 19.04 -10.01 -2.29
C LEU A 195 18.26 -9.39 -3.47
N LEU A 196 18.58 -8.15 -3.87
CA LEU A 196 17.98 -7.49 -5.03
C LEU A 196 18.20 -8.30 -6.32
N GLY A 197 19.42 -8.79 -6.55
CA GLY A 197 19.75 -9.65 -7.69
C GLY A 197 19.01 -10.99 -7.69
N ALA A 198 18.89 -11.63 -6.53
CA ALA A 198 18.21 -12.92 -6.39
C ALA A 198 16.67 -12.78 -6.47
N ILE A 199 16.09 -11.65 -6.03
CA ILE A 199 14.66 -11.35 -6.20
C ILE A 199 14.29 -11.18 -7.68
N ILE A 200 15.15 -10.56 -8.51
CA ILE A 200 14.94 -10.48 -9.96
C ILE A 200 14.75 -11.88 -10.57
N VAL A 201 15.59 -12.83 -10.19
CA VAL A 201 15.53 -14.22 -10.68
C VAL A 201 14.30 -14.94 -10.12
N TRP A 202 13.98 -14.72 -8.84
CA TRP A 202 12.82 -15.33 -8.18
C TRP A 202 11.49 -14.86 -8.78
N ASP A 203 11.32 -13.56 -9.02
CA ASP A 203 10.08 -13.00 -9.56
C ASP A 203 9.85 -13.43 -11.02
N ALA A 204 10.92 -13.40 -11.83
CA ALA A 204 10.91 -13.97 -13.18
C ALA A 204 10.51 -15.46 -13.17
N PHE A 205 11.02 -16.26 -12.23
CA PHE A 205 10.60 -17.65 -12.06
C PHE A 205 9.14 -17.79 -11.60
N ALA A 206 8.70 -16.98 -10.63
CA ALA A 206 7.37 -17.07 -10.04
C ALA A 206 6.23 -16.73 -11.03
N VAL A 207 6.50 -15.89 -12.03
CA VAL A 207 5.56 -15.54 -13.11
C VAL A 207 5.68 -16.46 -14.32
N LEU A 208 6.89 -16.73 -14.81
CA LEU A 208 7.11 -17.52 -16.05
C LEU A 208 6.94 -19.04 -15.85
N ALA A 209 6.93 -19.55 -14.61
CA ALA A 209 6.67 -20.96 -14.37
C ALA A 209 5.18 -21.31 -14.59
N PRO A 210 4.84 -22.34 -15.39
CA PRO A 210 3.46 -22.78 -15.61
C PRO A 210 2.80 -23.41 -14.38
N GLN A 211 3.56 -23.61 -13.30
CA GLN A 211 3.08 -23.98 -11.95
C GLN A 211 3.56 -22.96 -10.89
N GLY A 212 3.84 -21.72 -11.31
CA GLY A 212 4.28 -20.64 -10.43
C GLY A 212 3.20 -20.25 -9.42
N PRO A 213 3.57 -19.81 -8.19
CA PRO A 213 2.62 -19.45 -7.14
C PRO A 213 1.55 -18.44 -7.59
N LEU A 214 1.92 -17.45 -8.42
CA LEU A 214 1.00 -16.40 -8.86
C LEU A 214 -0.15 -16.96 -9.71
N ASN A 215 0.16 -17.85 -10.65
CA ASN A 215 -0.81 -18.50 -11.54
C ASN A 215 -1.77 -19.46 -10.80
N LEU A 216 -1.43 -19.85 -9.56
CA LEU A 216 -2.25 -20.70 -8.70
C LEU A 216 -3.05 -19.88 -7.65
N ILE A 217 -2.62 -18.64 -7.36
CA ILE A 217 -3.34 -17.70 -6.49
C ILE A 217 -4.53 -17.08 -7.22
N THR A 218 -4.45 -16.79 -8.52
CA THR A 218 -5.54 -16.15 -9.28
C THR A 218 -6.88 -16.90 -9.19
N GLY A 219 -6.85 -18.23 -9.18
CA GLY A 219 -8.04 -19.08 -9.00
C GLY A 219 -8.54 -19.23 -7.54
N VAL A 220 -7.85 -18.63 -6.57
CA VAL A 220 -8.23 -18.62 -5.13
C VAL A 220 -8.49 -17.19 -4.63
N ALA A 221 -8.04 -16.17 -5.37
CA ALA A 221 -8.13 -14.75 -5.01
C ALA A 221 -9.57 -14.22 -4.92
N GLU A 222 -10.52 -14.85 -5.62
CA GLU A 222 -11.94 -14.50 -5.67
C GLU A 222 -12.63 -14.51 -4.28
N ASP A 223 -12.08 -15.27 -3.33
CA ASP A 223 -12.72 -15.66 -2.07
C ASP A 223 -12.21 -14.92 -0.81
N TYR A 224 -11.33 -13.93 -0.96
CA TYR A 224 -10.82 -13.11 0.15
C TYR A 224 -11.63 -11.82 0.34
N SER A 225 -11.53 -11.20 1.52
CA SER A 225 -12.20 -9.93 1.79
C SER A 225 -11.46 -8.74 1.14
N ASP A 226 -12.24 -7.91 0.45
CA ASP A 226 -11.82 -6.66 -0.22
C ASP A 226 -10.91 -5.79 0.68
N THR A 227 -11.22 -5.67 1.98
CA THR A 227 -10.43 -4.94 2.98
C THR A 227 -8.95 -5.36 3.04
N ILE A 228 -8.64 -6.65 2.93
CA ILE A 228 -7.25 -7.17 2.97
C ILE A 228 -6.55 -6.86 1.65
N LEU A 229 -7.28 -7.01 0.54
CA LEU A 229 -6.78 -6.73 -0.80
C LEU A 229 -6.44 -5.24 -1.00
N ARG A 230 -7.27 -4.34 -0.45
CA ARG A 230 -7.00 -2.88 -0.43
C ARG A 230 -5.67 -2.55 0.24
N PHE A 231 -5.35 -3.19 1.37
CA PHE A 231 -4.07 -2.99 2.04
C PHE A 231 -2.87 -3.50 1.22
N LEU A 232 -3.01 -4.67 0.58
CA LEU A 232 -1.91 -5.33 -0.15
C LEU A 232 -1.62 -4.74 -1.55
N MET A 233 -2.56 -3.98 -2.12
CA MET A 233 -2.44 -3.43 -3.48
C MET A 233 -2.60 -1.91 -3.47
N PHE A 234 -1.55 -1.19 -3.87
CA PHE A 234 -1.68 0.24 -4.13
C PHE A 234 -2.65 0.45 -5.30
N THR A 235 -3.72 1.21 -5.06
CA THR A 235 -4.82 1.40 -6.02
C THR A 235 -4.93 2.88 -6.41
N ALA A 236 -4.89 3.18 -7.72
CA ALA A 236 -4.95 4.52 -8.28
C ALA A 236 -6.11 4.69 -9.26
N GLU A 237 -6.98 5.67 -9.01
CA GLU A 237 -8.10 5.98 -9.89
C GLU A 237 -7.65 6.60 -11.21
N ILE A 238 -7.96 5.90 -12.30
CA ILE A 238 -8.21 6.52 -13.59
C ILE A 238 -9.53 7.30 -13.46
N GLN A 239 -9.44 8.58 -13.10
CA GLN A 239 -10.37 9.56 -13.65
C GLN A 239 -10.37 9.41 -15.17
N SER A 240 -11.33 8.65 -15.68
CA SER A 240 -11.81 8.79 -17.04
C SER A 240 -12.46 10.16 -17.13
N GLU A 241 -12.02 10.99 -18.08
CA GLU A 241 -12.74 12.22 -18.41
C GLU A 241 -14.14 11.80 -18.84
N SER A 242 -15.12 12.04 -17.97
CA SER A 242 -16.49 11.60 -18.23
C SER A 242 -16.96 12.27 -19.52
N LYS A 243 -17.39 11.46 -20.50
CA LYS A 243 -18.16 11.99 -21.62
C LYS A 243 -19.41 12.61 -21.02
N THR A 244 -19.44 13.94 -20.96
CA THR A 244 -20.65 14.71 -20.64
C THR A 244 -21.70 14.38 -21.68
N GLN A 245 -22.50 13.34 -21.42
CA GLN A 245 -23.75 13.13 -22.11
C GLN A 245 -24.65 14.29 -21.70
N THR A 246 -24.73 15.29 -22.58
CA THR A 246 -25.76 16.31 -22.57
C THR A 246 -27.10 15.63 -22.80
N VAL A 247 -27.71 15.16 -21.72
CA VAL A 247 -29.13 14.80 -21.71
C VAL A 247 -29.88 16.14 -21.67
N ASP A 248 -30.27 16.60 -22.86
CA ASP A 248 -31.12 17.77 -23.00
C ASP A 248 -32.41 17.56 -22.20
N LYS A 249 -32.70 18.51 -21.30
CA LYS A 249 -33.99 18.57 -20.60
C LYS A 249 -35.04 19.20 -21.50
N ASP A 250 -35.38 18.51 -22.57
CA ASP A 250 -36.51 18.89 -23.41
C ASP A 250 -37.82 18.45 -22.75
N GLU A 251 -38.77 19.38 -22.67
CA GLU A 251 -39.97 19.30 -21.84
C GLU A 251 -41.07 18.46 -22.50
N LYS A 252 -41.61 17.45 -21.80
CA LYS A 252 -42.95 16.93 -22.11
C LYS A 252 -43.65 16.20 -20.97
N VAL A 253 -44.88 16.65 -20.71
CA VAL A 253 -45.84 16.06 -19.78
C VAL A 253 -46.78 15.10 -20.53
N PRO A 254 -47.05 13.90 -19.99
CA PRO A 254 -48.27 13.13 -20.21
C PRO A 254 -49.13 13.21 -18.92
N GLU A 255 -50.15 14.04 -18.83
CA GLU A 255 -51.48 13.92 -19.44
C GLU A 255 -52.23 12.63 -19.03
N LEU A 256 -53.31 12.80 -18.26
CA LEU A 256 -54.14 11.72 -17.72
C LEU A 256 -55.33 11.44 -18.66
N VAL A 257 -55.70 10.16 -18.77
CA VAL A 257 -57.05 9.72 -19.19
C VAL A 257 -57.44 8.45 -18.40
N PRO A 258 -58.74 8.15 -18.21
CA PRO A 258 -59.20 7.72 -16.88
C PRO A 258 -59.86 6.32 -16.84
N LEU A 259 -60.23 5.89 -15.63
CA LEU A 259 -61.25 4.86 -15.40
C LEU A 259 -62.37 5.38 -14.50
N THR A 260 -63.57 4.85 -14.70
CA THR A 260 -64.84 5.46 -14.29
C THR A 260 -65.32 4.99 -12.90
N GLN A 261 -66.30 5.72 -12.36
CA GLN A 261 -66.92 5.53 -11.05
C GLN A 261 -67.83 4.27 -10.98
N GLU A 262 -68.03 3.71 -9.78
CA GLU A 262 -69.25 3.93 -8.99
C GLU A 262 -69.08 3.41 -7.52
N GLU A 263 -69.89 3.95 -6.61
CA GLU A 263 -69.87 3.72 -5.14
C GLU A 263 -71.04 2.75 -4.74
N PRO A 264 -71.53 2.63 -3.47
CA PRO A 264 -71.05 3.10 -2.16
C PRO A 264 -71.13 2.05 -1.02
N ILE A 265 -70.76 2.42 0.21
CA ILE A 265 -71.67 2.44 1.38
C ILE A 265 -71.03 3.18 2.58
N GLU A 266 -71.90 3.89 3.29
CA GLU A 266 -71.76 4.95 4.30
C GLU A 266 -71.10 4.60 5.66
N ASN A 267 -70.63 5.67 6.34
CA ASN A 267 -70.71 5.94 7.80
C ASN A 267 -69.85 5.10 8.80
N GLU A 268 -69.47 5.60 9.99
CA GLU A 268 -69.77 6.87 10.69
C GLU A 268 -68.72 7.21 11.79
N ASN A 269 -68.53 8.51 12.09
CA ASN A 269 -68.21 9.12 13.43
C ASN A 269 -66.99 8.62 14.27
N SER A 270 -66.61 9.26 15.38
CA SER A 270 -66.37 10.69 15.72
C SER A 270 -65.73 10.76 17.14
N ASP A 271 -65.00 11.84 17.47
CA ASP A 271 -64.71 12.30 18.86
C ASP A 271 -63.88 11.36 19.80
N ALA A 272 -63.32 11.76 20.97
CA ALA A 272 -62.78 13.03 21.50
C ALA A 272 -61.96 12.72 22.80
N ILE A 273 -60.75 13.28 23.03
CA ILE A 273 -60.42 14.43 23.95
C ILE A 273 -60.20 14.06 25.45
N ASP A 274 -59.24 14.77 26.09
CA ASP A 274 -58.94 14.95 27.55
C ASP A 274 -58.44 13.77 28.44
N ALA A 275 -57.88 13.98 29.66
CA ALA A 275 -56.94 14.99 30.23
C ALA A 275 -56.58 14.67 31.72
N GLU A 276 -55.46 15.23 32.24
CA GLU A 276 -55.02 15.35 33.67
C GLU A 276 -54.73 14.02 34.47
N CYS A 277 -53.76 13.88 35.40
CA CYS A 277 -53.29 14.61 36.63
C CYS A 277 -54.21 14.37 37.87
N THR A 278 -53.78 14.16 39.14
CA THR A 278 -52.54 14.45 39.90
C THR A 278 -52.48 13.65 41.26
N THR A 279 -51.29 13.42 41.90
CA THR A 279 -51.03 13.17 43.38
C THR A 279 -51.71 11.95 44.10
N ALA A 280 -51.38 11.50 45.34
CA ALA A 280 -50.16 11.36 46.18
C ALA A 280 -50.49 10.61 47.53
N ASP A 281 -49.49 10.25 48.37
CA ASP A 281 -49.56 9.97 49.85
C ASP A 281 -50.33 8.71 50.41
N GLN A 282 -50.04 7.99 51.53
CA GLN A 282 -48.86 7.68 52.41
C GLN A 282 -49.07 6.38 53.27
N ILE A 283 -47.97 5.74 53.75
CA ILE A 283 -47.86 4.86 54.98
C ILE A 283 -48.59 3.48 54.91
N SER A 284 -48.32 2.36 55.63
CA SER A 284 -47.55 1.89 56.84
C SER A 284 -47.08 0.40 56.68
N ASP A 285 -46.38 -0.34 57.57
CA ASP A 285 -45.32 -0.14 58.61
C ASP A 285 -44.81 -1.52 59.17
N SER A 286 -43.67 -1.52 59.90
CA SER A 286 -43.25 -2.47 60.98
C SER A 286 -42.39 -3.75 60.73
N GLU A 287 -41.34 -3.87 61.58
CA GLU A 287 -40.51 -5.03 62.03
C GLU A 287 -39.54 -5.78 61.06
N GLY A 288 -38.29 -5.99 61.56
CA GLY A 288 -37.18 -6.76 60.97
C GLY A 288 -36.56 -7.71 62.00
N PRO A 289 -35.22 -7.96 62.08
CA PRO A 289 -34.09 -7.41 61.29
C PRO A 289 -33.10 -8.49 60.75
N ILE A 290 -32.08 -8.06 60.00
CA ILE A 290 -30.64 -8.44 60.12
C ILE A 290 -29.82 -7.59 59.13
N GLU A 291 -28.69 -7.01 59.58
CA GLU A 291 -27.73 -6.21 58.79
C GLU A 291 -26.83 -7.11 57.90
N ILE A 292 -26.12 -6.68 56.85
CA ILE A 292 -25.15 -5.57 56.67
C ILE A 292 -25.24 -5.14 55.18
N GLU A 293 -25.68 -3.93 54.82
CA GLU A 293 -25.01 -2.60 54.84
C GLU A 293 -24.12 -2.30 53.60
N ASN A 294 -24.72 -1.59 52.62
CA ASN A 294 -24.23 -0.43 51.82
C ASN A 294 -22.93 -0.54 50.97
N ASP A 295 -22.78 0.04 49.76
CA ASP A 295 -23.72 0.75 48.85
C ASP A 295 -23.15 0.82 47.40
N ASP A 296 -23.70 1.72 46.57
CA ASP A 296 -23.16 2.26 45.29
C ASP A 296 -23.42 1.48 43.97
N ILE A 297 -24.63 1.73 43.44
CA ILE A 297 -24.95 2.09 42.04
C ILE A 297 -23.97 1.62 40.95
N PHE A 298 -24.39 0.67 40.11
CA PHE A 298 -23.93 0.61 38.71
C PHE A 298 -25.01 0.10 37.75
N VAL A 299 -25.16 0.76 36.60
CA VAL A 299 -26.07 0.37 35.52
C VAL A 299 -25.24 -0.07 34.31
N ASN A 300 -25.27 -1.37 33.98
CA ASN A 300 -25.53 -1.78 32.60
C ASN A 300 -25.90 -3.29 32.50
N ALA A 301 -26.70 -3.64 31.50
CA ALA A 301 -26.68 -4.98 30.89
C ALA A 301 -25.49 -5.07 29.90
N GLY A 302 -25.18 -6.14 29.19
CA GLY A 302 -25.78 -7.46 29.02
C GLY A 302 -24.85 -8.26 28.10
N ILE A 303 -24.94 -9.59 28.10
CA ILE A 303 -23.90 -10.44 27.49
C ILE A 303 -24.06 -10.55 25.96
N LEU A 304 -22.93 -10.75 25.27
CA LEU A 304 -22.80 -11.02 23.82
C LEU A 304 -23.83 -12.04 23.30
N PRO A 305 -24.47 -11.79 22.15
CA PRO A 305 -25.17 -12.85 21.42
C PRO A 305 -24.18 -13.76 20.70
N ILE A 306 -24.29 -15.06 20.94
CA ILE A 306 -23.71 -16.09 20.06
C ILE A 306 -24.75 -16.34 18.97
N VAL A 307 -24.37 -16.17 17.70
CA VAL A 307 -25.22 -16.54 16.56
C VAL A 307 -24.89 -17.96 16.15
N GLU A 308 -25.87 -18.85 16.29
CA GLU A 308 -25.79 -20.26 15.91
C GLU A 308 -26.44 -20.42 14.52
N GLU A 309 -25.76 -21.09 13.58
CA GLU A 309 -26.29 -21.31 12.23
C GLU A 309 -27.38 -22.38 12.27
N VAL A 310 -28.62 -21.99 11.96
CA VAL A 310 -29.75 -22.90 11.78
C VAL A 310 -30.33 -22.69 10.37
N GLU A 311 -30.16 -23.68 9.51
CA GLU A 311 -30.79 -23.72 8.20
C GLU A 311 -32.29 -24.04 8.33
N THR A 312 -33.15 -23.14 7.88
CA THR A 312 -34.56 -23.43 7.55
C THR A 312 -34.93 -22.74 6.25
N SER A 313 -35.54 -23.48 5.32
CA SER A 313 -35.83 -23.02 3.96
C SER A 313 -37.19 -22.32 3.84
N ASP A 314 -37.30 -21.54 2.75
CA ASP A 314 -38.55 -21.08 2.10
C ASP A 314 -39.53 -20.22 2.91
N GLU A 315 -39.43 -18.89 2.75
CA GLU A 315 -40.50 -18.15 2.06
C GLU A 315 -39.98 -16.84 1.43
N LYS A 316 -40.77 -16.22 0.55
CA LYS A 316 -40.43 -14.97 -0.15
C LYS A 316 -41.32 -13.83 0.34
N ASP A 317 -40.73 -12.67 0.63
CA ASP A 317 -40.92 -11.41 -0.11
C ASP A 317 -40.21 -10.25 0.62
N ALA A 318 -40.23 -9.05 0.02
CA ALA A 318 -39.65 -7.80 0.56
C ALA A 318 -38.14 -7.86 0.88
N ALA A 319 -37.30 -7.86 -0.16
CA ALA A 319 -35.87 -7.62 -0.01
C ALA A 319 -35.57 -6.14 0.31
N GLU A 320 -35.29 -5.83 1.57
CA GLU A 320 -34.39 -4.71 1.87
C GLU A 320 -33.00 -5.04 1.29
N GLU A 321 -32.41 -4.11 0.55
CA GLU A 321 -31.02 -4.25 0.08
C GLU A 321 -30.05 -4.06 1.25
N VAL A 322 -29.87 -5.11 2.05
CA VAL A 322 -28.69 -5.27 2.90
C VAL A 322 -27.47 -5.06 2.00
N PRO A 323 -26.61 -4.05 2.25
CA PRO A 323 -25.56 -3.67 1.32
C PRO A 323 -24.57 -4.82 1.18
N LYS A 324 -24.67 -5.54 0.06
CA LYS A 324 -23.89 -6.74 -0.25
C LYS A 324 -22.40 -6.38 -0.11
N ALA A 325 -21.72 -7.05 0.81
CA ALA A 325 -20.31 -6.75 1.10
C ALA A 325 -19.50 -6.88 -0.20
N ARG A 326 -18.81 -5.80 -0.59
CA ARG A 326 -17.99 -5.77 -1.80
C ARG A 326 -16.99 -6.93 -1.77
N THR A 327 -17.05 -7.77 -2.79
CA THR A 327 -16.19 -8.93 -2.98
C THR A 327 -14.81 -8.45 -3.41
N ALA A 328 -13.73 -9.20 -3.12
CA ALA A 328 -12.41 -8.89 -3.67
C ALA A 328 -12.44 -8.78 -5.20
N LYS A 329 -13.29 -9.59 -5.86
CA LYS A 329 -13.57 -9.53 -7.29
C LYS A 329 -14.13 -8.18 -7.75
N ASP A 330 -15.18 -7.66 -7.10
CA ASP A 330 -15.80 -6.37 -7.43
C ASP A 330 -14.81 -5.19 -7.34
N ALA A 331 -13.73 -5.35 -6.55
CA ALA A 331 -12.66 -4.37 -6.42
C ALA A 331 -11.45 -4.62 -7.35
N LEU A 332 -11.28 -5.85 -7.87
CA LEU A 332 -10.26 -6.20 -8.87
C LEU A 332 -10.72 -5.84 -10.28
N ASP A 333 -11.98 -6.13 -10.59
CA ASP A 333 -12.64 -5.88 -11.88
C ASP A 333 -13.10 -4.40 -12.02
N ASP A 334 -12.65 -3.52 -11.12
CA ASP A 334 -12.96 -2.08 -11.10
C ASP A 334 -12.11 -1.36 -12.19
N ASP A 335 -12.59 -1.44 -13.45
CA ASP A 335 -11.97 -0.94 -14.71
C ASP A 335 -11.36 0.49 -14.64
N ASN A 336 -11.86 1.32 -13.73
CA ASN A 336 -11.34 2.68 -13.50
C ASN A 336 -10.12 2.72 -12.55
N SER A 337 -9.56 1.58 -12.14
CA SER A 337 -8.45 1.52 -11.19
C SER A 337 -7.20 0.82 -11.77
N ILE A 338 -6.03 1.43 -11.57
CA ILE A 338 -4.74 0.76 -11.79
C ILE A 338 -4.21 0.29 -10.43
N ARG A 339 -3.86 -0.99 -10.34
CA ARG A 339 -3.31 -1.62 -9.14
C ARG A 339 -1.82 -1.96 -9.34
N LEU A 340 -1.00 -1.73 -8.32
CA LEU A 340 0.41 -2.15 -8.29
C LEU A 340 0.74 -2.82 -6.94
N GLY A 341 1.60 -3.84 -6.95
CA GLY A 341 1.97 -4.60 -5.77
C GLY A 341 2.73 -3.77 -4.73
N LEU A 342 2.43 -3.97 -3.44
CA LEU A 342 3.14 -3.27 -2.36
C LEU A 342 4.64 -3.63 -2.31
N GLY A 343 5.00 -4.85 -2.72
CA GLY A 343 6.40 -5.32 -2.78
C GLY A 343 7.27 -4.51 -3.75
N ASP A 344 6.76 -4.18 -4.93
CA ASP A 344 7.42 -3.35 -5.94
C ASP A 344 7.93 -2.03 -5.33
N PHE A 345 7.03 -1.27 -4.70
CA PHE A 345 7.32 0.00 -4.02
C PHE A 345 8.47 -0.14 -3.02
N VAL A 346 8.46 -1.22 -2.24
CA VAL A 346 9.49 -1.52 -1.24
C VAL A 346 10.84 -1.77 -1.92
N PHE A 347 10.92 -2.70 -2.87
CA PHE A 347 12.21 -3.06 -3.46
C PHE A 347 12.81 -1.95 -4.34
N TYR A 348 11.99 -1.15 -5.02
CA TYR A 348 12.44 0.08 -5.69
C TYR A 348 13.09 1.08 -4.72
N SER A 349 12.53 1.23 -3.52
CA SER A 349 13.04 2.18 -2.52
C SER A 349 14.20 1.63 -1.71
N VAL A 350 14.27 0.31 -1.49
CA VAL A 350 15.45 -0.38 -0.96
C VAL A 350 16.63 -0.24 -1.93
N LEU A 351 16.44 -0.40 -3.24
CA LEU A 351 17.50 -0.18 -4.23
C LEU A 351 18.02 1.27 -4.18
N VAL A 352 17.13 2.27 -4.21
CA VAL A 352 17.52 3.68 -4.24
C VAL A 352 18.12 4.15 -2.90
N GLY A 353 17.61 3.70 -1.76
CA GLY A 353 18.23 3.94 -0.46
C GLY A 353 19.59 3.24 -0.31
N LYS A 354 19.76 2.04 -0.89
CA LYS A 354 21.05 1.34 -0.87
C LYS A 354 22.08 2.01 -1.78
N ALA A 355 21.65 2.59 -2.90
CA ALA A 355 22.47 3.45 -3.74
C ALA A 355 22.94 4.72 -3.00
N ALA A 356 22.08 5.34 -2.18
CA ALA A 356 22.46 6.47 -1.32
C ALA A 356 23.49 6.07 -0.25
N ALA A 357 23.39 4.86 0.30
CA ALA A 357 24.40 4.30 1.20
C ALA A 357 25.75 3.98 0.52
N SER A 358 25.87 4.10 -0.80
CA SER A 358 27.16 4.06 -1.52
C SER A 358 27.89 5.42 -1.52
N GLY A 359 27.33 6.46 -0.89
CA GLY A 359 27.92 7.81 -0.79
C GLY A 359 27.84 8.67 -2.06
N SER A 360 27.54 8.06 -3.21
CA SER A 360 27.39 8.76 -4.49
C SER A 360 25.97 9.30 -4.69
N ILE A 361 25.84 10.63 -4.71
CA ILE A 361 24.59 11.31 -5.11
C ILE A 361 24.27 11.02 -6.58
N LEU A 362 25.28 11.00 -7.46
CA LEU A 362 25.07 10.79 -8.89
C LEU A 362 24.56 9.37 -9.18
N ALA A 363 25.15 8.35 -8.57
CA ALA A 363 24.73 6.95 -8.72
C ALA A 363 23.40 6.66 -7.99
N THR A 364 22.97 7.50 -7.05
CA THR A 364 21.62 7.47 -6.45
C THR A 364 20.58 8.02 -7.43
N ILE A 365 20.84 9.17 -8.03
CA ILE A 365 19.97 9.76 -9.07
C ILE A 365 19.90 8.84 -10.29
N ALA A 366 21.02 8.23 -10.69
CA ALA A 366 21.04 7.25 -11.77
C ALA A 366 20.23 5.98 -11.44
N ALA A 367 20.30 5.46 -10.22
CA ALA A 367 19.47 4.34 -9.78
C ALA A 367 17.97 4.68 -9.83
N MET A 368 17.58 5.85 -9.31
CA MET A 368 16.21 6.37 -9.36
C MET A 368 15.71 6.51 -10.81
N LEU A 369 16.50 7.12 -11.69
CA LEU A 369 16.17 7.25 -13.11
C LEU A 369 16.09 5.90 -13.83
N GLY A 370 16.96 4.94 -13.48
CA GLY A 370 16.91 3.58 -14.03
C GLY A 370 15.65 2.81 -13.63
N VAL A 371 15.19 2.95 -12.38
CA VAL A 371 13.91 2.39 -11.93
C VAL A 371 12.72 3.05 -12.64
N ILE A 372 12.71 4.38 -12.75
CA ILE A 372 11.63 5.11 -13.45
C ILE A 372 11.60 4.74 -14.93
N LEU A 373 12.77 4.64 -15.58
CA LEU A 373 12.88 4.21 -16.98
C LEU A 373 12.39 2.77 -17.17
N GLY A 374 12.76 1.85 -16.27
CA GLY A 374 12.29 0.47 -16.31
C GLY A 374 10.77 0.34 -16.07
N LEU A 375 10.20 1.14 -15.17
CA LEU A 375 8.75 1.20 -14.97
C LEU A 375 8.03 1.73 -16.21
N VAL A 376 8.49 2.85 -16.79
CA VAL A 376 7.89 3.39 -18.02
C VAL A 376 8.04 2.39 -19.18
N LEU A 377 9.18 1.72 -19.31
CA LEU A 377 9.42 0.72 -20.35
C LEU A 377 8.51 -0.51 -20.17
N THR A 378 8.38 -1.06 -18.95
CA THR A 378 7.48 -2.19 -18.69
C THR A 378 6.02 -1.85 -19.00
N LEU A 379 5.56 -0.67 -18.57
CA LEU A 379 4.20 -0.18 -18.79
C LEU A 379 3.86 0.23 -20.23
N THR A 380 4.85 0.40 -21.12
CA THR A 380 4.61 0.92 -22.50
C THR A 380 5.04 -0.03 -23.60
N VAL A 381 6.08 -0.84 -23.39
CA VAL A 381 6.55 -1.83 -24.37
C VAL A 381 5.78 -3.14 -24.24
N PHE A 382 5.56 -3.62 -23.01
CA PHE A 382 4.90 -4.91 -22.77
C PHE A 382 3.37 -4.82 -22.67
N ALA A 383 2.80 -3.60 -22.73
CA ALA A 383 1.37 -3.38 -22.92
C ALA A 383 0.89 -3.71 -24.36
N GLU A 384 1.82 -3.98 -25.29
CA GLU A 384 1.53 -4.37 -26.69
C GLU A 384 1.93 -5.84 -26.98
N SER A 385 2.31 -6.61 -25.95
CA SER A 385 2.59 -8.05 -26.03
C SER A 385 1.64 -8.83 -25.11
N ASP A 386 0.98 -9.87 -25.63
CA ASP A 386 0.07 -10.72 -24.84
C ASP A 386 0.78 -11.54 -23.72
N GLU A 387 2.12 -11.53 -23.68
CA GLU A 387 2.93 -12.12 -22.61
C GLU A 387 3.14 -11.14 -21.46
N THR A 388 2.55 -11.43 -20.29
CA THR A 388 2.63 -10.62 -19.07
C THR A 388 4.01 -10.71 -18.40
N MET A 389 5.01 -10.02 -18.95
CA MET A 389 6.32 -9.93 -18.30
C MET A 389 6.26 -9.20 -16.95
N PRO A 390 6.94 -9.71 -15.91
CA PRO A 390 6.95 -9.08 -14.58
C PRO A 390 7.66 -7.71 -14.58
N ALA A 391 6.99 -6.69 -14.04
CA ALA A 391 7.45 -5.30 -14.08
C ALA A 391 8.60 -5.00 -13.10
N LEU A 392 8.59 -5.68 -11.95
CA LEU A 392 9.59 -5.58 -10.87
C LEU A 392 11.02 -5.90 -11.35
N PRO A 393 11.33 -7.06 -11.96
CA PRO A 393 12.69 -7.45 -12.30
C PRO A 393 13.35 -6.52 -13.32
N CYS A 394 12.61 -6.06 -14.34
CA CYS A 394 13.15 -5.13 -15.34
C CYS A 394 13.55 -3.79 -14.69
N SER A 395 12.69 -3.27 -13.80
CA SER A 395 12.87 -1.99 -13.13
C SER A 395 14.04 -2.01 -12.14
N ILE A 396 14.19 -3.09 -11.35
CA ILE A 396 15.35 -3.26 -10.45
C ILE A 396 16.63 -3.50 -11.25
N ALA A 397 16.59 -4.31 -12.31
CA ALA A 397 17.76 -4.59 -13.15
C ALA A 397 18.34 -3.32 -13.79
N LEU A 398 17.47 -2.47 -14.37
CA LEU A 398 17.89 -1.19 -14.97
C LEU A 398 18.40 -0.20 -13.90
N GLY A 399 17.75 -0.11 -12.74
CA GLY A 399 18.24 0.71 -11.62
C GLY A 399 19.60 0.28 -11.09
N MET A 400 19.84 -1.04 -10.92
CA MET A 400 21.16 -1.56 -10.51
C MET A 400 22.22 -1.35 -11.59
N ALA A 401 21.89 -1.59 -12.87
CA ALA A 401 22.80 -1.35 -13.98
C ALA A 401 23.22 0.12 -14.04
N PHE A 402 22.26 1.05 -13.91
CA PHE A 402 22.54 2.49 -13.88
C PHE A 402 23.35 2.91 -12.65
N HIS A 403 23.10 2.30 -11.48
CA HIS A 403 23.92 2.52 -10.28
C HIS A 403 25.39 2.15 -10.51
N PHE A 404 25.66 0.89 -10.85
CA PHE A 404 27.03 0.39 -10.98
C PHE A 404 27.77 1.00 -12.18
N GLN A 405 27.08 1.27 -13.29
CA GLN A 405 27.65 2.01 -14.42
C GLN A 405 28.08 3.43 -14.01
N THR A 406 27.27 4.10 -13.19
CA THR A 406 27.59 5.46 -12.73
C THR A 406 28.75 5.45 -11.74
N LEU A 407 28.74 4.53 -10.79
CA LEU A 407 29.75 4.40 -9.73
C LEU A 407 31.14 4.00 -10.28
N TYR A 408 31.19 3.04 -11.22
CA TYR A 408 32.46 2.50 -11.72
C TYR A 408 32.98 3.14 -13.01
N LEU A 409 32.12 3.76 -13.83
CA LEU A 409 32.54 4.43 -15.07
C LEU A 409 32.33 5.95 -15.01
N SER A 410 31.10 6.41 -14.76
CA SER A 410 30.78 7.84 -14.90
C SER A 410 31.47 8.73 -13.87
N GLU A 411 31.50 8.34 -12.59
CA GLU A 411 32.13 9.16 -11.55
C GLU A 411 33.65 9.27 -11.71
N PRO A 412 34.45 8.19 -11.90
CA PRO A 412 35.88 8.31 -12.15
C PRO A 412 36.21 9.20 -13.35
N MET A 413 35.43 9.12 -14.43
CA MET A 413 35.60 10.01 -15.59
C MET A 413 35.20 11.47 -15.28
N LEU A 414 34.16 11.70 -14.47
CA LEU A 414 33.73 13.04 -14.07
C LEU A 414 34.75 13.72 -13.15
N TYR A 415 35.35 12.99 -12.20
CA TYR A 415 36.45 13.49 -11.38
C TYR A 415 37.67 13.85 -12.24
N TYR A 416 38.09 12.96 -13.14
CA TYR A 416 39.21 13.22 -14.06
C TYR A 416 38.97 14.44 -14.97
N LEU A 417 37.75 14.59 -15.50
CA LEU A 417 37.36 15.75 -16.31
C LEU A 417 37.33 17.04 -15.47
N LYS A 418 36.79 16.99 -14.24
CA LYS A 418 36.78 18.11 -13.30
C LYS A 418 38.19 18.61 -13.03
N ASP A 419 39.13 17.71 -12.76
CA ASP A 419 40.52 18.08 -12.44
C ASP A 419 41.23 18.68 -13.66
N ILE A 420 41.00 18.16 -14.87
CA ILE A 420 41.48 18.78 -16.12
C ILE A 420 40.94 20.21 -16.28
N ILE A 421 39.64 20.42 -16.05
CA ILE A 421 39.02 21.75 -16.15
C ILE A 421 39.60 22.69 -15.10
N LEU A 422 39.71 22.25 -13.84
CA LEU A 422 40.10 23.09 -12.70
C LEU A 422 41.60 23.44 -12.71
N TYR A 423 42.47 22.52 -13.12
CA TYR A 423 43.94 22.71 -13.05
C TYR A 423 44.60 23.11 -14.37
N ASN A 424 44.04 22.75 -15.53
CA ASN A 424 44.60 23.19 -16.82
C ASN A 424 43.77 24.31 -17.47
N ILE A 425 42.45 24.16 -17.58
CA ILE A 425 41.64 25.06 -18.42
C ILE A 425 41.37 26.40 -17.71
N ILE A 426 40.93 26.40 -16.45
CA ILE A 426 40.65 27.64 -15.71
C ILE A 426 41.91 28.51 -15.52
N PRO A 427 43.08 27.98 -15.13
CA PRO A 427 44.30 28.77 -14.99
C PRO A 427 44.83 29.30 -16.32
N LEU A 428 44.70 28.53 -17.41
CA LEU A 428 45.04 28.99 -18.76
C LEU A 428 44.16 30.18 -19.17
N ILE A 429 42.85 30.10 -18.94
CA ILE A 429 41.88 31.19 -19.22
C ILE A 429 42.13 32.41 -18.34
N MET A 430 42.58 32.25 -17.09
CA MET A 430 43.01 33.38 -16.23
C MET A 430 44.37 33.99 -16.61
N SER A 431 45.14 33.34 -17.48
CA SER A 431 46.46 33.81 -17.94
C SER A 431 46.44 34.50 -19.32
N LEU A 432 45.24 34.65 -19.90
CA LEU A 432 44.95 35.16 -21.25
C LEU A 432 44.20 36.51 -21.19
#